data_AF-A0A958VZW5-F1
#
_entry.id   AF-A0A958VZW5-F1
#
_cell.length_a   1.000
_cell.length_b   1.000
_cell.length_c   1.000
_cell.angle_alpha   90.00
_cell.angle_beta   90.00
_cell.angle_gamma   90.00
#
_symmetry.space_group_name_H-M   'P 1'
#
loop_
_entity.id
_entity.type
_entity.pdbx_description
1 polymer ?
#
loop_
_entity_poly.entity_id
_entity_poly.type
_entity_poly.pdbx_seq_one_letter_code
_entity_poly.pdbx_strand_id
1 'polypeptide(L)'
;MSLLKFEHKIVDIDGVAHRIIEAGTTLERAEFLQQLLSINKHETIIQEVPAKEEGQPASYNLVTPDVTFNPIVKVYNRELKTPKGQKVTPDYWNQKTTHLEPNYWDKNKKDF
;
A
#
# COMPACT_ATOMS: atom_id res chain seq x y z
N MET A 1 -4.35 -1.10 6.63
CA MET A 1 -5.70 -0.92 6.04
C MET A 1 -5.91 -1.95 4.92
N SER A 2 -7.15 -2.25 4.50
CA SER A 2 -7.41 -3.17 3.38
C SER A 2 -7.21 -2.48 2.03
N LEU A 3 -6.57 -3.16 1.06
CA LEU A 3 -6.40 -2.73 -0.33
C LEU A 3 -7.69 -2.19 -0.97
N LEU A 4 -8.84 -2.78 -0.63
CA LEU A 4 -10.14 -2.41 -1.21
C LEU A 4 -10.76 -1.16 -0.58
N LYS A 5 -10.14 -0.58 0.45
CA LYS A 5 -10.52 0.72 1.03
C LYS A 5 -9.74 1.87 0.39
N PHE A 6 -9.03 1.63 -0.71
CA PHE A 6 -8.32 2.67 -1.44
C PHE A 6 -9.29 3.74 -1.95
N GLU A 7 -8.90 5.00 -1.79
CA GLU A 7 -9.65 6.16 -2.24
C GLU A 7 -8.77 7.05 -3.12
N HIS A 8 -9.37 7.73 -4.09
CA HIS A 8 -8.65 8.64 -5.00
C HIS A 8 -8.39 10.02 -4.35
N LYS A 9 -7.79 10.04 -3.15
CA LYS A 9 -7.40 11.27 -2.44
C LYS A 9 -6.04 11.78 -2.89
N ILE A 10 -5.88 13.10 -2.91
CA ILE A 10 -4.63 13.80 -3.21
C ILE A 10 -4.32 14.72 -2.03
N VAL A 11 -3.04 14.85 -1.69
CA VAL A 11 -2.52 15.85 -0.76
C VAL A 11 -1.43 16.65 -1.45
N ASP A 12 -1.35 17.94 -1.17
CA ASP A 12 -0.24 18.79 -1.60
C ASP A 12 0.87 18.72 -0.56
N ILE A 13 2.09 18.43 -1.00
CA ILE A 13 3.29 18.44 -0.18
C ILE A 13 4.31 19.28 -0.93
N ASP A 14 4.71 20.41 -0.34
CA ASP A 14 5.66 21.36 -0.90
C ASP A 14 5.33 21.82 -2.34
N GLY A 15 4.05 22.03 -2.65
CA GLY A 15 3.58 22.47 -3.97
C GLY A 15 3.50 21.36 -5.02
N VAL A 16 3.70 20.11 -4.63
CA VAL A 16 3.58 18.93 -5.49
C VAL A 16 2.38 18.09 -5.05
N ALA A 17 1.49 17.79 -6.00
CA ALA A 17 0.35 16.93 -5.76
C ALA A 17 0.77 15.46 -5.62
N HIS A 18 0.41 14.84 -4.51
CA HIS A 18 0.70 13.44 -4.22
C HIS A 18 -0.59 12.63 -4.03
N ARG A 19 -0.66 11.45 -4.66
CA ARG A 19 -1.71 10.44 -4.42
C ARG A 19 -1.48 9.78 -3.07
N ILE A 20 -2.52 9.72 -2.25
CA ILE A 20 -2.49 8.92 -1.02
C ILE A 20 -2.72 7.45 -1.39
N ILE A 21 -1.75 6.59 -1.08
CA ILE A 21 -1.84 5.14 -1.28
C ILE A 21 -2.55 4.48 -0.09
N GLU A 22 -2.17 4.86 1.13
CA GLU A 22 -2.81 4.41 2.37
C GLU A 22 -2.71 5.52 3.41
N ALA A 23 -3.83 5.87 4.05
CA ALA A 23 -3.90 6.93 5.05
C ALA A 23 -4.01 6.35 6.47
N GLY A 24 -3.50 7.10 7.46
CA GLY A 24 -3.73 6.83 8.89
C GLY A 24 -3.29 5.43 9.32
N THR A 25 -2.13 5.00 8.84
CA THR A 25 -1.58 3.66 9.09
C THR A 25 -0.41 3.69 10.06
N THR A 26 0.08 2.53 10.50
CA THR A 26 1.26 2.45 11.38
C THR A 26 2.55 2.67 10.57
N LEU A 27 3.64 3.07 11.24
CA LEU A 27 4.93 3.25 10.56
C LEU A 27 5.39 1.95 9.87
N GLU A 28 5.35 0.82 10.58
CA GLU A 28 5.72 -0.49 10.05
C GLU A 28 4.94 -0.86 8.76
N ARG A 29 3.66 -0.49 8.70
CA ARG A 29 2.81 -0.73 7.54
C ARG A 29 3.20 0.18 6.37
N ALA A 30 3.47 1.46 6.65
CA ALA A 30 3.92 2.41 5.66
C ALA A 30 5.29 2.02 5.08
N GLU A 31 6.23 1.61 5.93
CA GLU A 31 7.57 1.14 5.52
C GLU A 31 7.51 -0.14 4.69
N PHE A 32 6.69 -1.12 5.10
CA PHE A 32 6.48 -2.34 4.31
C PHE A 32 6.03 -2.02 2.88
N LEU A 33 5.02 -1.16 2.74
CA LEU A 33 4.52 -0.77 1.43
C LEU A 33 5.52 0.08 0.66
N GLN A 34 6.22 1.03 1.31
CA GLN A 34 7.27 1.82 0.67
C GLN A 34 8.39 0.95 0.11
N GLN A 35 8.87 -0.04 0.88
CA GLN A 35 9.88 -1.00 0.41
C GLN A 35 9.38 -1.82 -0.78
N LEU A 36 8.15 -2.35 -0.70
CA LEU A 36 7.53 -3.10 -1.78
C LEU A 36 7.43 -2.26 -3.06
N LEU A 37 6.98 -1.01 -2.93
CA LEU A 37 6.79 -0.09 -4.06
C LEU A 37 8.13 0.38 -4.65
N SER A 38 9.14 0.61 -3.82
CA SER A 38 10.50 0.97 -4.25
C SER A 38 11.13 -0.12 -5.14
N ILE A 39 11.00 -1.40 -4.77
CA ILE A 39 11.45 -2.54 -5.60
C ILE A 39 10.71 -2.60 -6.95
N ASN A 40 9.48 -2.08 -6.99
CA ASN A 40 8.67 -1.96 -8.20
C ASN A 40 8.82 -0.61 -8.90
N LYS A 41 9.85 0.18 -8.54
CA LYS A 41 10.18 1.48 -9.15
C LYS A 41 9.07 2.52 -9.01
N HIS A 42 8.31 2.45 -7.92
CA HIS A 42 7.33 3.45 -7.55
C HIS A 42 7.87 4.30 -6.41
N GLU A 43 8.02 5.60 -6.66
CA GLU A 43 8.45 6.56 -5.67
C GLU A 43 7.34 6.80 -4.65
N THR A 44 7.69 6.79 -3.37
CA THR A 44 6.73 7.04 -2.29
C THR A 44 7.37 7.79 -1.13
N ILE A 45 6.57 8.59 -0.44
CA ILE A 45 6.95 9.37 0.73
C ILE A 45 6.05 8.93 1.88
N ILE A 46 6.64 8.76 3.06
CA ILE A 46 5.90 8.55 4.31
C ILE A 46 5.74 9.93 4.96
N GLN A 47 4.50 10.34 5.13
CA GLN A 47 4.14 11.58 5.83
C GLN A 47 3.61 11.21 7.22
N GLU A 48 4.26 11.73 8.26
CA GLU A 48 3.72 11.66 9.61
C GLU A 48 2.51 12.60 9.73
N VAL A 49 1.42 12.07 10.25
CA VAL A 49 0.18 12.79 10.55
C VAL A 49 0.08 12.88 12.07
N PRO A 50 0.23 14.09 12.65
CA PRO A 50 0.16 14.27 14.08
C PRO A 50 -1.20 13.81 14.61
N ALA A 51 -1.18 13.24 15.81
CA ALA A 51 -2.38 12.82 16.52
C ALA A 51 -3.33 14.01 16.72
N LYS A 52 -4.64 13.76 16.58
CA LYS A 52 -5.67 14.80 16.82
C LYS A 52 -5.85 15.11 18.30
N GLU A 53 -5.48 14.18 19.16
CA GLU A 53 -5.63 14.28 20.62
C GLU A 53 -4.32 13.87 21.30
N GLU A 54 -4.03 14.51 22.43
CA GLU A 54 -2.84 14.27 23.24
C GLU A 54 -2.89 12.85 23.84
N GLY A 55 -1.87 12.03 23.54
CA GLY A 55 -1.80 10.63 23.98
C GLY A 55 -2.20 9.58 22.94
N GLN A 56 -2.70 9.96 21.76
CA GLN A 56 -2.88 9.01 20.66
C GLN A 56 -1.54 8.80 19.91
N PRO A 57 -1.28 7.57 19.41
CA PRO A 57 -0.08 7.32 18.61
C PRO A 57 -0.14 8.12 17.30
N ALA A 58 1.02 8.59 16.84
CA ALA A 58 1.16 9.18 15.51
C ALA A 58 0.68 8.20 14.44
N SER A 59 0.05 8.72 13.40
CA SER A 59 -0.39 7.93 12.25
C SER A 59 0.37 8.39 11.02
N TYR A 60 0.46 7.53 10.01
CA TYR A 60 1.29 7.80 8.83
C TYR A 60 0.45 7.68 7.56
N ASN A 61 0.72 8.55 6.60
CA ASN A 61 0.21 8.44 5.25
C ASN A 61 1.34 8.00 4.33
N LEU A 62 1.10 6.97 3.52
CA LEU A 62 1.96 6.66 2.40
C LEU A 62 1.43 7.35 1.16
N VAL A 63 2.26 8.17 0.53
CA VAL A 63 1.87 8.97 -0.64
C VAL A 63 2.86 8.76 -1.79
N THR A 64 2.44 9.06 -3.01
CA THR A 64 3.30 9.02 -4.22
C THR A 64 3.06 10.24 -5.09
N PRO A 65 4.11 10.81 -5.73
CA PRO A 65 3.94 11.90 -6.69
C PRO A 65 3.22 11.43 -7.98
N ASP A 66 3.13 10.12 -8.23
CA ASP A 66 2.32 9.58 -9.32
C ASP A 66 0.82 9.67 -8.98
N VAL A 67 0.20 10.78 -9.38
CA VAL A 67 -1.23 11.00 -9.18
C VAL A 67 -2.12 9.97 -9.89
N THR A 68 -1.60 9.21 -10.86
CA THR A 68 -2.36 8.16 -11.57
C THR A 68 -2.28 6.80 -10.87
N PHE A 69 -1.44 6.67 -9.84
CA PHE A 69 -1.22 5.42 -9.14
C PHE A 69 -2.52 4.88 -8.51
N ASN A 70 -2.79 3.59 -8.76
CA ASN A 70 -3.91 2.87 -8.17
C ASN A 70 -3.42 1.51 -7.65
N PRO A 71 -3.32 1.29 -6.33
CA PRO A 71 -2.79 0.05 -5.76
C PRO A 71 -3.68 -1.15 -6.10
N ILE A 72 -5.00 -0.96 -6.21
CA ILE A 72 -5.92 -2.04 -6.60
C ILE A 72 -5.54 -2.54 -7.99
N VAL A 73 -5.44 -1.63 -8.97
CA VAL A 73 -5.06 -1.99 -10.35
C VAL A 73 -3.68 -2.64 -10.36
N LYS A 74 -2.69 -2.05 -9.68
CA LYS A 74 -1.31 -2.55 -9.63
C LYS A 74 -1.21 -3.99 -9.10
N VAL A 75 -1.99 -4.33 -8.07
CA VAL A 75 -2.02 -5.69 -7.50
C VAL A 75 -2.84 -6.64 -8.37
N TYR A 76 -4.07 -6.27 -8.76
CA TYR A 76 -4.96 -7.18 -9.49
C TYR A 76 -4.50 -7.42 -10.94
N ASN A 77 -3.86 -6.45 -11.61
CA ASN A 77 -3.20 -6.68 -12.90
C ASN A 77 -1.86 -7.44 -12.78
N ARG A 78 -1.45 -7.81 -11.56
CA ARG A 78 -0.17 -8.48 -11.28
C ARG A 78 1.03 -7.67 -11.78
N GLU A 79 1.00 -6.36 -11.63
CA GLU A 79 2.10 -5.49 -12.06
C GLU A 79 3.22 -5.47 -11.02
N LEU A 80 2.89 -5.66 -9.74
CA LEU A 80 3.85 -5.66 -8.64
C LEU A 80 4.48 -7.03 -8.38
N LYS A 81 5.76 -7.00 -7.99
CA LYS A 81 6.57 -8.14 -7.58
C LYS A 81 7.05 -8.01 -6.14
N THR A 82 7.13 -9.13 -5.43
CA THR A 82 7.80 -9.24 -4.13
C THR A 82 9.32 -9.10 -4.30
N PRO A 83 10.10 -8.96 -3.21
CA PRO A 83 11.56 -8.98 -3.29
C PRO A 83 12.14 -10.24 -3.96
N LYS A 84 11.40 -11.35 -3.92
CA LYS A 84 11.76 -12.62 -4.58
C LYS A 84 11.31 -12.69 -6.05
N GLY A 85 10.76 -11.61 -6.61
CA GLY A 85 10.29 -11.53 -7.99
C GLY A 85 8.92 -12.16 -8.26
N GLN A 86 8.27 -12.73 -7.24
CA GLN A 86 6.95 -13.35 -7.35
C GLN A 86 5.85 -12.28 -7.41
N LYS A 87 4.70 -12.58 -8.02
CA LYS A 87 3.60 -11.61 -8.15
C LYS A 87 2.93 -11.35 -6.79
N VAL A 88 2.74 -10.08 -6.47
CA VAL A 88 2.02 -9.67 -5.25
C VAL A 88 0.56 -10.08 -5.34
N THR A 89 0.02 -10.65 -4.27
CA THR A 89 -1.41 -10.94 -4.12
C THR A 89 -2.08 -9.92 -3.19
N PRO A 90 -3.42 -9.79 -3.22
CA PRO A 90 -4.14 -8.96 -2.26
C PRO A 90 -3.86 -9.34 -0.80
N ASP A 91 -3.67 -10.62 -0.49
CA ASP A 91 -3.41 -11.05 0.89
C ASP A 91 -1.99 -10.70 1.33
N TYR A 92 -1.01 -10.82 0.43
CA TYR A 92 0.35 -10.32 0.67
C TYR A 92 0.37 -8.80 0.85
N TRP A 93 -0.30 -8.06 -0.05
CA TRP A 93 -0.43 -6.61 0.07
C TRP A 93 -1.03 -6.22 1.41
N ASN A 94 -2.04 -6.94 1.89
CA ASN A 94 -2.69 -6.69 3.18
C ASN A 94 -1.93 -7.30 4.38
N GLN A 95 -0.74 -7.87 4.17
CA GLN A 95 0.07 -8.56 5.19
C GLN A 95 -0.69 -9.67 5.95
N LYS A 96 -1.68 -10.31 5.31
CA LYS A 96 -2.41 -11.45 5.90
C LYS A 96 -1.61 -12.74 5.84
N THR A 97 -0.74 -12.87 4.84
CA THR A 97 0.14 -14.03 4.67
C THR A 97 1.35 -13.67 3.81
N THR A 98 2.44 -14.42 3.96
CA THR A 98 3.60 -14.38 3.07
C THR A 98 3.54 -15.45 1.97
N HIS A 99 2.57 -16.37 2.07
CA HIS A 99 2.32 -17.41 1.07
C HIS A 99 1.52 -16.82 -0.10
N LEU A 100 2.06 -16.89 -1.32
CA LEU A 100 1.50 -16.21 -2.50
C LEU A 100 0.54 -17.09 -3.31
N GLU A 101 0.52 -18.38 -3.04
CA GLU A 101 -0.44 -19.30 -3.63
C GLU A 101 -1.60 -19.58 -2.66
N PRO A 102 -2.79 -19.95 -3.16
CA PRO A 102 -3.20 -19.85 -4.54
C PRO A 102 -3.43 -18.39 -4.97
N ASN A 103 -3.49 -18.15 -6.28
CA ASN A 103 -3.86 -16.82 -6.77
C ASN A 103 -5.26 -16.39 -6.30
N TYR A 104 -5.52 -15.09 -6.28
CA TYR A 104 -6.78 -14.54 -5.73
C TYR A 104 -8.05 -15.00 -6.49
N TRP A 105 -7.91 -15.44 -7.74
CA TRP A 105 -9.00 -15.97 -8.56
C TRP A 105 -9.23 -17.48 -8.37
N ASP A 106 -8.26 -18.20 -7.80
CA ASP A 106 -8.33 -19.65 -7.55
C ASP A 106 -9.06 -19.93 -6.22
N LYS A 107 -10.32 -19.47 -6.11
CA LYS A 107 -11.10 -19.54 -4.86
C LYS A 107 -11.21 -20.95 -4.29
N ASN A 108 -11.25 -21.98 -5.14
CA ASN A 108 -11.38 -23.37 -4.71
C ASN A 108 -10.15 -23.90 -3.97
N LYS A 109 -9.02 -23.20 -4.04
CA LYS A 109 -7.76 -23.57 -3.37
C LYS A 109 -7.50 -22.73 -2.12
N LYS A 110 -8.37 -21.75 -1.81
CA LYS A 110 -8.24 -20.91 -0.61
C LYS A 110 -9.03 -21.53 0.53
N ASP A 111 -8.34 -21.75 1.65
CA ASP A 111 -8.99 -21.99 2.92
C ASP A 111 -9.61 -20.66 3.39
N PHE A 112 -10.93 -20.58 3.43
CA PHE A 112 -11.69 -19.41 3.91
C PHE A 112 -12.11 -19.58 5.37
#